data_AF-A0A2R6HW57-F1
#
_entry.id   AF-A0A2R6HW57-F1
#
_cell.length_a   1.000
_cell.length_b   1.000
_cell.length_c   1.000
_cell.angle_alpha   90.00
_cell.angle_beta   90.00
_cell.angle_gamma   90.00
#
_symmetry.space_group_name_H-M   'P 1'
#
loop_
_entity.id
_entity.type
_entity.pdbx_description
1 polymer ?
#
loop_
_entity_poly.entity_id
_entity_poly.type
_entity_poly.pdbx_seq_one_letter_code
_entity_poly.pdbx_strand_id
1 'polypeptide(L)'
;MSSPDSDPVASDADTVDLALPERVVSRVEARLPRTDFDTPEEYVTYAMEEVLARVEADTEGDHTGVDENEVRDRLQSLGYLDE
;
A
#
# COMPACT_ATOMS: atom_id res chain seq x y z
N MET A 1 -0.63 -48.12 0.14
CA MET A 1 -1.21 -46.92 -0.49
C MET A 1 -0.73 -45.74 0.34
N SER A 2 0.27 -45.00 -0.14
CA SER A 2 0.74 -43.80 0.54
C SER A 2 -0.27 -42.69 0.27
N SER A 3 -0.91 -42.19 1.32
CA SER A 3 -1.59 -40.90 1.24
C SER A 3 -0.51 -39.82 1.19
N PRO A 4 -0.52 -38.93 0.18
CA PRO A 4 0.41 -37.82 0.13
C PRO A 4 0.07 -36.81 1.23
N ASP A 5 1.12 -36.30 1.86
CA ASP A 5 1.17 -35.04 2.60
C ASP A 5 0.21 -34.02 1.97
N SER A 6 -0.84 -33.66 2.69
CA SER A 6 -1.55 -32.43 2.41
C SER A 6 -0.68 -31.32 2.98
N ASP A 7 0.08 -30.68 2.09
CA ASP A 7 0.76 -29.41 2.36
C ASP A 7 -0.19 -28.49 3.15
N PRO A 8 0.24 -27.93 4.29
CA PRO A 8 -0.52 -26.89 4.96
C PRO A 8 -0.48 -25.66 4.07
N VAL A 9 -1.49 -25.50 3.22
CA VAL A 9 -1.76 -24.22 2.54
C VAL A 9 -1.83 -23.18 3.64
N ALA A 10 -0.94 -22.19 3.58
CA ALA A 10 -0.79 -21.13 4.56
C ALA A 10 -2.17 -20.56 4.93
N SER A 11 -2.69 -20.97 6.09
CA SER A 11 -3.90 -20.43 6.70
C SER A 11 -3.47 -19.70 7.95
N ASP A 12 -4.05 -18.51 8.13
CA ASP A 12 -3.87 -17.55 9.22
C ASP A 12 -2.82 -16.47 8.96
N ALA A 13 -3.16 -15.56 8.05
CA ALA A 13 -2.97 -14.15 8.36
C ALA A 13 -4.03 -13.79 9.42
N ASP A 14 -3.62 -13.26 10.59
CA ASP A 14 -4.54 -12.79 11.62
C ASP A 14 -5.45 -11.69 11.02
N THR A 15 -6.71 -12.03 10.78
CA THR A 15 -7.72 -11.10 10.22
C THR A 15 -8.82 -10.82 11.23
N VAL A 16 -9.40 -9.62 11.15
CA VAL A 16 -10.53 -9.19 11.99
C VAL A 16 -11.60 -8.59 11.10
N ASP A 17 -12.87 -8.93 11.37
CA ASP A 17 -14.01 -8.42 10.61
C ASP A 17 -14.30 -6.94 10.92
N LEU A 18 -14.45 -6.14 9.87
CA LEU A 18 -14.83 -4.73 9.94
C LEU A 18 -16.09 -4.48 9.11
N ALA A 19 -17.14 -3.95 9.75
CA ALA A 19 -18.36 -3.58 9.04
C ALA A 19 -18.15 -2.28 8.26
N LEU A 20 -18.32 -2.35 6.93
CA LEU A 20 -18.30 -1.19 6.04
C LEU A 20 -19.73 -0.86 5.54
N PRO A 21 -20.05 0.42 5.31
CA PRO A 21 -21.32 0.78 4.69
C PRO A 21 -21.48 0.11 3.32
N GLU A 22 -22.67 -0.41 3.01
CA GLU A 22 -22.96 -1.10 1.73
C GLU A 22 -22.53 -0.27 0.52
N ARG A 23 -22.77 1.05 0.55
CA ARG A 23 -22.37 1.98 -0.51
C ARG A 23 -20.87 1.95 -0.83
N VAL A 24 -20.02 1.60 0.14
CA VAL A 24 -18.57 1.49 -0.03
C VAL A 24 -18.26 0.14 -0.66
N VAL A 25 -18.81 -0.94 -0.10
CA VAL A 25 -18.63 -2.30 -0.62
C VAL A 25 -19.06 -2.38 -2.09
N SER A 26 -20.23 -1.85 -2.45
CA SER A 26 -20.69 -1.86 -3.85
C SER A 26 -19.77 -1.09 -4.80
N ARG A 27 -19.07 -0.06 -4.33
CA ARG A 27 -18.09 0.67 -5.15
C ARG A 27 -16.80 -0.12 -5.32
N VAL A 28 -16.37 -0.83 -4.27
CA VAL A 28 -15.22 -1.75 -4.32
C VAL A 28 -15.50 -2.84 -5.35
N GLU A 29 -16.63 -3.54 -5.22
CA GLU A 29 -17.04 -4.61 -6.15
C GLU A 29 -17.20 -4.11 -7.58
N ALA A 30 -17.80 -2.93 -7.81
CA ALA A 30 -17.95 -2.37 -9.14
C ALA A 30 -16.61 -2.01 -9.81
N ARG A 31 -15.57 -1.77 -9.00
CA ARG A 31 -14.24 -1.38 -9.48
C ARG A 31 -13.28 -2.57 -9.60
N LEU A 32 -13.50 -3.64 -8.84
CA LEU A 32 -12.71 -4.88 -8.81
C LEU A 32 -12.39 -5.45 -10.21
N PRO A 33 -13.32 -5.51 -11.18
CA PRO A 33 -13.01 -6.05 -12.53
C PRO A 33 -12.01 -5.23 -13.34
N ARG A 34 -11.59 -4.05 -12.84
CA ARG A 34 -10.63 -3.14 -13.47
C ARG A 34 -9.30 -3.10 -12.69
N THR A 35 -9.10 -4.03 -11.78
CA THR A 35 -7.90 -4.17 -10.97
C THR A 35 -7.33 -5.56 -11.14
N ASP A 36 -6.11 -5.76 -10.65
CA ASP A 36 -5.43 -7.07 -10.69
C ASP A 36 -5.77 -7.96 -9.48
N PHE A 37 -6.73 -7.53 -8.63
CA PHE A 37 -7.16 -8.27 -7.44
C PHE A 37 -8.32 -9.21 -7.74
N ASP A 38 -8.31 -10.38 -7.08
CA ASP A 38 -9.33 -11.41 -7.29
C ASP A 38 -10.52 -11.26 -6.33
N THR A 39 -10.31 -10.65 -5.16
CA THR A 39 -11.36 -10.47 -4.15
C THR A 39 -11.50 -9.04 -3.62
N PRO A 40 -12.69 -8.64 -3.14
CA PRO A 40 -12.90 -7.34 -2.50
C PRO A 40 -11.99 -7.11 -1.29
N GLU A 41 -11.71 -8.16 -0.50
CA GLU A 41 -10.87 -8.09 0.70
C GLU A 41 -9.43 -7.76 0.35
N GLU A 42 -8.88 -8.40 -0.68
CA GLU A 42 -7.53 -8.12 -1.19
C GLU A 42 -7.42 -6.67 -1.66
N TYR A 43 -8.40 -6.21 -2.46
CA TYR A 43 -8.42 -4.85 -2.97
C TYR A 43 -8.55 -3.80 -1.85
N VAL A 44 -9.43 -4.05 -0.87
CA VAL A 44 -9.63 -3.15 0.28
C VAL A 44 -8.38 -3.09 1.14
N THR A 45 -7.74 -4.24 1.38
CA THR A 45 -6.49 -4.31 2.17
C THR A 45 -5.42 -3.45 1.53
N TYR A 46 -5.13 -3.67 0.24
CA TYR A 46 -4.16 -2.86 -0.49
C TYR A 46 -4.49 -1.36 -0.47
N ALA A 47 -5.75 -0.99 -0.73
CA ALA A 47 -6.16 0.41 -0.73
C ALA A 47 -6.01 1.07 0.64
N MET A 48 -6.27 0.35 1.72
CA MET A 48 -6.11 0.85 3.08
C MET A 48 -4.62 0.96 3.46
N GLU A 49 -3.80 -0.01 3.09
CA GLU A 49 -2.34 0.03 3.30
C GLU A 49 -1.70 1.24 2.62
N GLU A 50 -2.06 1.52 1.36
CA GLU A 50 -1.57 2.71 0.63
C GLU A 50 -1.98 4.02 1.31
N VAL A 51 -3.21 4.10 1.83
CA VAL A 51 -3.69 5.27 2.57
C VAL A 51 -2.94 5.44 3.89
N LEU A 52 -2.73 4.34 4.63
CA LEU A 52 -1.99 4.35 5.90
C LEU A 52 -0.53 4.75 5.66
N ALA A 53 0.14 4.15 4.69
CA ALA A 53 1.51 4.48 4.32
C ALA A 53 1.66 5.97 3.98
N ARG A 54 0.69 6.57 3.29
CA ARG A 54 0.70 8.01 3.01
C ARG A 54 0.53 8.85 4.28
N VAL A 55 -0.39 8.49 5.16
CA VAL A 55 -0.63 9.21 6.42
C VAL A 55 0.58 9.12 7.35
N GLU A 56 1.19 7.93 7.44
CA GLU A 56 2.41 7.69 8.21
C GLU A 56 3.58 8.45 7.61
N ALA A 57 3.77 8.42 6.28
CA ALA A 57 4.80 9.21 5.61
C ALA A 57 4.61 10.73 5.81
N ASP A 58 3.37 11.24 5.82
CA ASP A 58 3.10 12.66 6.10
C ASP A 58 3.33 13.01 7.59
N THR A 59 3.25 12.04 8.50
CA THR A 59 3.45 12.22 9.95
C THR A 59 4.91 12.03 10.37
N GLU A 60 5.62 11.11 9.72
CA GLU A 60 7.06 10.85 9.87
C GLU A 60 7.91 11.74 8.98
N GLY A 61 7.30 12.35 7.94
CA GLY A 61 7.92 13.18 6.91
C GLY A 61 8.31 14.61 7.32
N ASP A 62 8.16 14.97 8.59
CA ASP A 62 8.92 16.10 9.16
C ASP A 62 10.29 15.65 9.70
N HIS A 63 10.62 14.34 9.65
CA HIS A 63 11.84 13.79 10.25
C HIS A 63 12.66 12.86 9.34
N THR A 64 12.37 12.74 8.04
CA THR A 64 13.33 12.18 7.07
C THR A 64 14.05 13.32 6.36
N GLY A 65 15.12 13.80 7.02
CA GLY A 65 15.98 14.89 6.58
C GLY A 65 16.59 14.67 5.20
N VAL A 66 15.88 15.10 4.17
CA VAL A 66 16.51 15.54 2.94
C VAL A 66 17.05 16.93 3.25
N ASP A 67 18.34 16.99 3.59
CA ASP A 67 19.03 18.26 3.79
C ASP A 67 18.90 19.07 2.49
N GLU A 68 18.17 20.18 2.53
CA GLU A 68 17.94 21.04 1.36
C GLU A 68 19.27 21.46 0.71
N ASN A 69 20.37 21.49 1.47
CA ASN A 69 21.69 21.76 0.93
C ASN A 69 22.21 20.63 0.04
N GLU A 70 22.00 19.35 0.39
CA GLU A 70 22.43 18.21 -0.43
C GLU A 70 21.65 18.17 -1.76
N VAL A 71 20.36 18.50 -1.71
CA VAL A 71 19.54 18.61 -2.93
C VAL A 71 20.00 19.77 -3.79
N ARG A 72 20.26 20.93 -3.19
CA ARG A 72 20.75 22.11 -3.92
C ARG A 72 22.09 21.83 -4.60
N ASP A 73 23.03 21.23 -3.89
CA ASP A 73 24.36 20.92 -4.42
C ASP A 73 24.27 19.94 -5.60
N ARG A 74 23.38 18.95 -5.51
CA ARG A 74 23.12 18.01 -6.61
C ARG A 74 22.45 18.69 -7.81
N LEU A 75 21.51 19.60 -7.58
CA LEU A 75 20.84 20.35 -8.66
C LEU A 75 21.80 21.33 -9.36
N GLN A 76 22.70 21.96 -8.62
CA GLN A 76 23.77 22.81 -9.18
C GLN A 76 24.75 21.99 -10.01
N SER A 77 25.17 20.81 -9.52
CA SER A 77 26.06 19.90 -10.27
C SER A 77 25.43 19.40 -11.58
N LEU A 78 24.10 19.33 -11.66
CA LEU A 78 23.36 18.91 -12.84
C LEU A 78 23.01 20.09 -13.78
N GLY A 79 23.35 21.33 -13.39
CA GLY A 79 23.10 22.53 -14.20
C GLY A 79 21.65 23.00 -14.21
N TYR A 80 20.86 22.61 -13.20
CA TYR A 80 19.48 23.08 -13.05
C TYR A 80 19.36 24.39 -12.26
N LEU A 81 20.46 24.83 -11.63
CA LEU A 81 20.55 26.12 -10.94
C LEU A 81 21.72 26.89 -11.54
N ASP A 82 21.43 28.06 -12.09
CA ASP A 82 22.44 29.06 -12.44
C ASP A 82 22.68 29.97 -11.22
N GLU A 83 23.95 30.32 -10.99
CA GLU A 83 24.50 30.98 -9.79
C GLU A 83 23.94 32.38 -9.50
#